data_AF-A0A3R7SFL2-F1
#
_entry.id   AF-A0A3R7SFL2-F1
#
_cell.length_a   1.000
_cell.length_b   1.000
_cell.length_c   1.000
_cell.angle_alpha   90.00
_cell.angle_beta   90.00
_cell.angle_gamma   90.00
#
_symmetry.space_group_name_H-M   'P 1'
#
loop_
_entity.id
_entity.type
_entity.pdbx_description
1 polymer ?
#
loop_
_entity_poly.entity_id
_entity_poly.type
_entity_poly.pdbx_seq_one_letter_code
_entity_poly.pdbx_strand_id
1 'polypeptide(L)'
;MNIRVVHIPLAFILLAMLAATRGVSAETYQLEPGPGSRIQDLIDDVVVAGDVILLEAGDHLVESVIDLRGLSITLRGETDRLGRPVARLVGAGGTGILSCRSGETLETRIETLEVVDGDIDLGGGLLIVDSSPSLFGVRFIGNTASVFGGGVCIFGSASDPRFEACDFIDNRADLVGGGCLNGTNASPIYRDCFWSGNTVGLYGRGMYNQVDATPSLVGCEVDGCCDVVPPGSFIDEGENLIDAYCGGCRADFNCYGGVGSADLGLLLGAWGSTDPVYDLDGDGVVGGSDIGALVAQWGDCS
;
A
#
# COMPACT_ATOMS: atom_id res chain seq x y z
N MET A 1 1.95 3.81 34.40
CA MET A 1 2.07 4.33 33.02
C MET A 1 3.49 4.06 32.61
N ASN A 2 3.74 3.02 31.81
CA ASN A 2 5.09 2.57 31.47
C ASN A 2 5.44 3.02 30.05
N ILE A 3 5.52 4.33 29.83
CA ILE A 3 6.23 4.87 28.67
C ILE A 3 7.67 5.02 29.13
N ARG A 4 8.60 4.35 28.44
CA ARG A 4 10.02 4.44 28.75
C ARG A 4 10.68 5.31 27.69
N VAL A 5 11.20 6.47 28.11
CA VAL A 5 12.06 7.29 27.24
C VAL A 5 13.45 6.68 27.27
N VAL A 6 13.84 6.05 26.17
CA VAL A 6 15.17 5.44 26.05
C VAL A 6 16.07 6.45 25.35
N HIS A 7 16.99 7.04 26.11
CA HIS A 7 18.03 7.89 25.54
C HIS A 7 19.11 6.98 24.96
N ILE A 8 19.09 6.76 23.64
CA ILE A 8 20.19 6.06 22.95
C ILE A 8 21.18 7.15 22.49
N PRO A 9 22.34 7.34 23.16
CA PRO A 9 23.29 8.34 22.70
C PRO A 9 23.89 7.89 21.36
N LEU A 10 23.81 8.74 20.33
CA LEU A 10 24.61 8.56 19.11
C LEU A 10 26.09 8.45 19.51
N ALA A 11 26.78 7.42 19.01
CA ALA A 11 28.21 7.24 19.24
C ALA A 11 29.02 8.46 18.75
N PHE A 12 29.87 8.98 19.65
CA PHE A 12 30.69 10.18 19.52
C PHE A 12 31.60 10.26 18.28
N ILE A 13 31.70 11.46 17.70
CA ILE A 13 32.98 12.03 17.21
C ILE A 13 33.20 13.37 17.92
N LEU A 14 34.43 13.61 18.36
CA LEU A 14 34.86 14.47 19.46
C LEU A 14 35.10 15.97 19.10
N LEU A 15 34.78 16.84 20.06
CA LEU A 15 35.44 18.11 20.46
C LEU A 15 35.23 19.43 19.67
N ALA A 16 34.42 20.34 20.23
CA ALA A 16 34.84 21.73 20.56
C ALA A 16 33.75 22.46 21.39
N MET A 17 34.18 23.24 22.39
CA MET A 17 33.34 24.08 23.25
C MET A 17 32.69 25.23 22.48
N LEU A 18 31.36 25.41 22.56
CA LEU A 18 30.65 26.71 22.69
C LEU A 18 29.12 26.52 22.76
N ALA A 19 28.48 27.23 23.69
CA ALA A 19 27.04 27.49 23.84
C ALA A 19 26.09 26.27 23.99
N ALA A 20 25.47 26.15 25.16
CA ALA A 20 24.33 25.27 25.40
C ALA A 20 23.09 25.80 24.67
N THR A 21 23.01 25.58 23.37
CA THR A 21 21.73 25.36 22.71
C THR A 21 21.31 23.93 23.10
N ARG A 22 20.07 23.73 23.53
CA ARG A 22 19.49 22.38 23.56
C ARG A 22 19.51 21.89 22.12
N GLY A 23 20.54 21.14 21.73
CA GLY A 23 20.50 20.36 20.52
C GLY A 23 19.31 19.42 20.65
N VAL A 24 18.34 19.57 19.76
CA VAL A 24 17.23 18.62 19.63
C VAL A 24 17.86 17.32 19.14
N SER A 25 18.26 16.46 20.09
CA SER A 25 18.59 15.09 19.79
C SER A 25 17.27 14.38 19.57
N ALA A 26 17.14 13.63 18.47
CA ALA A 26 16.05 12.70 18.29
C ALA A 26 15.92 11.82 19.55
N GLU A 27 14.73 11.79 20.14
CA GLU A 27 14.40 10.93 21.28
C GLU A 27 13.72 9.64 20.79
N THR A 28 13.85 8.57 21.59
CA THR A 28 13.15 7.31 21.33
C THR A 28 12.20 7.00 22.48
N TYR A 29 10.92 6.91 22.14
CA TYR A 29 9.83 6.57 23.06
C TYR A 29 9.48 5.11 22.87
N GLN A 30 9.72 4.27 23.87
CA GLN A 30 9.42 2.85 23.83
C GLN A 30 8.06 2.57 24.49
N LEU A 31 7.17 1.87 23.78
CA LEU A 31 5.81 1.57 24.21
C LEU A 31 5.57 0.06 24.34
N GLU A 32 5.20 -0.36 25.55
CA GLU A 32 4.64 -1.68 25.82
C GLU A 32 3.26 -1.83 25.11
N PRO A 33 2.86 -3.04 24.67
CA PRO A 33 1.54 -3.31 24.10
C PRO A 33 0.37 -2.81 24.96
N GLY A 34 -0.74 -2.45 24.33
CA GLY A 34 -1.90 -1.90 25.01
C GLY A 34 -2.77 -1.01 24.13
N PRO A 35 -3.50 -0.04 24.69
CA PRO A 35 -4.33 0.87 23.91
C PRO A 35 -3.48 1.75 22.97
N GLY A 36 -3.85 1.77 21.69
CA GLY A 36 -3.24 2.58 20.64
C GLY A 36 -3.44 4.09 20.84
N SER A 37 -4.41 4.50 21.67
CA SER A 37 -4.56 5.89 22.13
C SER A 37 -3.27 6.47 22.72
N ARG A 38 -2.42 5.64 23.35
CA ARG A 38 -1.11 6.06 23.85
C ARG A 38 -0.15 6.54 22.77
N ILE A 39 -0.28 6.02 21.55
CA ILE A 39 0.53 6.44 20.39
C ILE A 39 0.07 7.84 19.97
N GLN A 40 -1.25 8.06 19.86
CA GLN A 40 -1.79 9.37 19.51
C GLN A 40 -1.47 10.43 20.58
N ASP A 41 -1.63 10.10 21.87
CA ASP A 41 -1.30 11.01 22.97
C ASP A 41 0.17 11.45 22.90
N LEU A 42 1.09 10.53 22.58
CA LEU A 42 2.51 10.88 22.41
C LEU A 42 2.74 11.82 21.24
N ILE A 43 2.12 11.55 20.09
CA ILE A 43 2.21 12.37 18.88
C ILE A 43 1.69 13.79 19.17
N ASP A 44 0.58 13.91 19.90
CA ASP A 44 -0.07 15.18 20.16
C ASP A 44 0.64 15.99 21.28
N ASP A 45 1.23 15.33 22.28
CA ASP A 45 1.74 16.00 23.48
C ASP A 45 3.25 16.25 23.51
N VAL A 46 4.08 15.33 22.98
CA VAL A 46 5.53 15.33 23.27
C VAL A 46 6.44 15.07 22.08
N VAL A 47 6.02 14.25 21.11
CA VAL A 47 6.87 13.83 19.99
C VAL A 47 7.07 15.00 19.02
N VAL A 48 8.31 15.21 18.58
CA VAL A 48 8.66 16.24 17.60
C VAL A 48 9.39 15.62 16.41
N ALA A 49 9.57 16.41 15.34
CA ALA A 49 10.31 15.97 14.15
C ALA A 49 11.71 15.43 14.52
N GLY A 50 12.03 14.25 13.98
CA GLY A 50 13.25 13.49 14.25
C GLY A 50 13.08 12.36 15.26
N ASP A 51 12.03 12.38 16.09
CA ASP A 51 11.83 11.37 17.12
C ASP A 51 11.39 10.01 16.57
N VAL A 52 11.59 8.98 17.40
CA VAL A 52 11.21 7.59 17.11
C VAL A 52 10.22 7.10 18.16
N ILE A 53 9.08 6.58 17.70
CA ILE A 53 8.15 5.80 18.52
C ILE A 53 8.44 4.32 18.24
N LEU A 54 8.99 3.62 19.23
CA LEU A 54 9.31 2.19 19.16
C LEU A 54 8.23 1.37 19.86
N LEU A 55 7.50 0.58 19.09
CA LEU A 55 6.47 -0.34 19.58
C LEU A 55 7.12 -1.68 19.95
N GLU A 56 6.98 -2.09 21.21
CA GLU A 56 7.42 -3.41 21.67
C GLU A 56 6.53 -4.52 21.11
N ALA A 57 7.08 -5.74 21.10
CA ALA A 57 6.38 -6.94 20.65
C ALA A 57 5.01 -7.13 21.32
N GLY A 58 3.96 -7.31 20.49
CA GLY A 58 2.58 -7.51 20.91
C GLY A 58 1.59 -6.53 20.28
N ASP A 59 0.35 -6.60 20.74
CA ASP A 59 -0.78 -5.90 20.13
C ASP A 59 -1.01 -4.52 20.76
N HIS A 60 -1.06 -3.51 19.89
CA HIS A 60 -1.45 -2.15 20.19
C HIS A 60 -2.85 -1.92 19.61
N LEU A 61 -3.88 -1.98 20.46
CA LEU A 61 -5.29 -1.97 20.04
C LEU A 61 -5.72 -0.56 19.62
N VAL A 62 -6.01 -0.37 18.35
CA VAL A 62 -6.39 0.92 17.78
C VAL A 62 -7.91 1.06 17.85
N GLU A 63 -8.36 1.90 18.77
CA GLU A 63 -9.78 2.23 19.01
C GLU A 63 -10.23 3.45 18.18
N SER A 64 -9.26 4.23 17.70
CA SER A 64 -9.44 5.38 16.82
C SER A 64 -8.20 5.57 15.98
N VAL A 65 -8.36 5.94 14.72
CA VAL A 65 -7.27 6.16 13.75
C VAL A 65 -6.14 6.99 14.36
N ILE A 66 -4.91 6.51 14.21
CA ILE A 66 -3.69 7.22 14.59
C ILE A 66 -3.28 8.14 13.44
N ASP A 67 -3.33 9.44 13.67
CA ASP A 67 -2.92 10.52 12.76
C ASP A 67 -1.48 10.94 13.08
N LEU A 68 -0.58 10.87 12.09
CA LEU A 68 0.83 11.23 12.25
C LEU A 68 1.09 12.74 12.22
N ARG A 69 0.04 13.56 12.05
CA ARG A 69 0.06 15.03 12.21
C ARG A 69 1.06 15.77 11.32
N GLY A 70 1.47 15.18 10.20
CA GLY A 70 2.46 15.79 9.30
C GLY A 70 3.87 15.82 9.89
N LEU A 71 4.13 15.10 10.98
CA LEU A 71 5.43 15.10 11.64
C LEU A 71 6.42 14.19 10.92
N SER A 72 7.66 14.66 10.76
CA SER A 72 8.80 13.86 10.29
C SER A 72 9.33 12.96 11.42
N ILE A 73 8.55 11.95 11.79
CA ILE A 73 8.85 10.99 12.87
C ILE A 73 9.02 9.58 12.31
N THR A 74 9.62 8.68 13.09
CA THR A 74 9.65 7.25 12.78
C THR A 74 8.73 6.47 13.73
N LEU A 75 7.68 5.84 13.21
CA LEU A 75 6.89 4.84 13.93
C LEU A 75 7.41 3.45 13.56
N ARG A 76 8.05 2.75 14.50
CA ARG A 76 8.75 1.48 14.25
C ARG A 76 8.28 0.38 15.17
N GLY A 77 8.03 -0.81 14.63
CA GLY A 77 7.84 -2.03 15.42
C GLY A 77 9.14 -2.76 15.73
N GLU A 78 9.18 -3.41 16.90
CA GLU A 78 10.24 -4.37 17.23
C GLU A 78 10.25 -5.54 16.25
N THR A 79 11.43 -6.11 16.01
CA THR A 79 11.63 -7.27 15.15
C THR A 79 12.16 -8.48 15.90
N ASP A 80 11.85 -9.67 15.40
CA ASP A 80 12.48 -10.90 15.87
C ASP A 80 13.93 -11.05 15.34
N ARG A 81 14.58 -12.17 15.66
CA ARG A 81 15.97 -12.44 15.24
C ARG A 81 16.16 -12.59 13.72
N LEU A 82 15.07 -12.72 12.97
CA LEU A 82 15.08 -12.82 11.51
C LEU A 82 14.67 -11.48 10.85
N GLY A 83 14.47 -10.42 11.65
CA GLY A 83 14.04 -9.12 11.16
C GLY A 83 12.53 -9.02 10.87
N ARG A 84 11.73 -10.01 11.27
CA ARG A 84 10.28 -10.00 11.05
C ARG A 84 9.58 -9.16 12.12
N PRO A 85 8.55 -8.38 11.77
CA PRO A 85 7.82 -7.57 12.74
C PRO A 85 7.16 -8.44 13.80
N VAL A 86 7.24 -8.00 15.06
CA VAL A 86 6.54 -8.63 16.20
C VAL A 86 5.62 -7.66 16.95
N ALA A 87 5.60 -6.39 16.56
CA ALA A 87 4.63 -5.40 17.01
C ALA A 87 3.49 -5.26 16.00
N ARG A 88 2.25 -5.18 16.52
CA ARG A 88 1.03 -5.16 15.70
C ARG A 88 0.15 -3.99 16.12
N LEU A 89 -0.28 -3.18 15.16
CA LEU A 89 -1.38 -2.24 15.33
C LEU A 89 -2.66 -2.97 14.91
N VAL A 90 -3.59 -3.19 15.84
CA VAL A 90 -4.76 -4.04 15.60
C VAL A 90 -6.04 -3.24 15.78
N GLY A 91 -6.87 -3.16 14.75
CA GLY A 91 -8.14 -2.42 14.78
C GLY A 91 -9.14 -3.02 15.77
N ALA A 92 -9.87 -2.17 16.48
CA ALA A 92 -10.93 -2.59 17.39
C ALA A 92 -12.28 -2.88 16.67
N GLY A 93 -12.31 -2.84 15.34
CA GLY A 93 -13.51 -2.90 14.49
C GLY A 93 -14.17 -1.54 14.27
N GLY A 94 -14.62 -1.27 13.04
CA GLY A 94 -15.20 0.03 12.66
C GLY A 94 -14.26 1.25 12.77
N THR A 95 -12.95 1.02 12.85
CA THR A 95 -11.92 2.07 12.77
C THR A 95 -10.79 1.64 11.84
N GLY A 96 -10.24 2.60 11.09
CA GLY A 96 -8.97 2.43 10.39
C GLY A 96 -7.80 2.50 11.38
N ILE A 97 -6.60 2.18 10.92
CA ILE A 97 -5.42 2.12 11.78
C ILE A 97 -4.59 3.40 11.73
N LEU A 98 -4.03 3.73 10.57
CA LEU A 98 -3.10 4.85 10.39
C LEU A 98 -3.65 5.88 9.41
N SER A 99 -3.24 7.14 9.59
CA SER A 99 -3.45 8.15 8.56
C SER A 99 -2.33 9.17 8.46
N CYS A 100 -2.01 9.52 7.22
CA CYS A 100 -1.12 10.61 6.83
C CYS A 100 -1.92 11.57 5.95
N ARG A 101 -2.32 12.71 6.50
CA ARG A 101 -3.22 13.67 5.83
C ARG A 101 -2.95 15.12 6.18
N SER A 102 -1.76 15.38 6.70
CA SER A 102 -1.35 16.68 7.23
C SER A 102 -0.02 17.15 6.62
N GLY A 103 0.36 16.61 5.46
CA GLY A 103 1.59 16.97 4.74
C GLY A 103 2.80 16.16 5.17
N GLU A 104 2.60 14.92 5.62
CA GLU A 104 3.68 13.98 5.88
C GLU A 104 4.57 13.85 4.65
N THR A 105 5.89 13.81 4.87
CA THR A 105 6.88 13.71 3.79
C THR A 105 7.59 12.36 3.87
N LEU A 106 8.56 12.12 3.00
CA LEU A 106 9.36 10.88 3.03
C LEU A 106 10.12 10.70 4.35
N GLU A 107 10.32 11.78 5.11
CA GLU A 107 10.91 11.77 6.45
C GLU A 107 9.93 11.31 7.55
N THR A 108 8.64 11.18 7.25
CA THR A 108 7.68 10.44 8.06
C THR A 108 7.78 8.96 7.69
N ARG A 109 8.26 8.14 8.62
CA ARG A 109 8.66 6.75 8.36
C ARG A 109 7.82 5.78 9.18
N ILE A 110 7.26 4.77 8.53
CA ILE A 110 6.55 3.66 9.20
C ILE A 110 7.31 2.38 8.90
N GLU A 111 7.79 1.69 9.93
CA GLU A 111 8.76 0.63 9.77
C GLU A 111 8.44 -0.62 10.57
N THR A 112 8.64 -1.78 9.95
CA THR A 112 8.76 -3.08 10.61
C THR A 112 7.66 -3.37 11.63
N LEU A 113 6.40 -3.22 11.23
CA LEU A 113 5.22 -3.53 12.05
C LEU A 113 4.11 -4.17 11.21
N GLU A 114 3.16 -4.83 11.86
CA GLU A 114 1.92 -5.28 11.22
C GLU A 114 0.79 -4.29 11.47
N VAL A 115 0.00 -4.00 10.43
CA VAL A 115 -1.22 -3.20 10.44
C VAL A 115 -2.37 -4.14 10.14
N VAL A 116 -3.21 -4.41 11.14
CA VAL A 116 -4.13 -5.55 11.11
C VAL A 116 -5.55 -5.15 11.47
N ASP A 117 -6.52 -5.74 10.76
CA ASP A 117 -7.95 -5.66 11.07
C ASP A 117 -8.51 -4.21 11.17
N GLY A 118 -7.92 -3.27 10.43
CA GLY A 118 -8.52 -1.97 10.22
C GLY A 118 -9.82 -2.08 9.42
N ASP A 119 -10.84 -1.31 9.76
CA ASP A 119 -12.18 -1.38 9.16
C ASP A 119 -12.79 0.02 9.09
N ILE A 120 -12.75 0.64 7.91
CA ILE A 120 -13.25 2.02 7.71
C ILE A 120 -13.70 2.21 6.26
N ASP A 121 -14.13 3.41 5.87
CA ASP A 121 -14.54 3.64 4.48
C ASP A 121 -13.37 3.66 3.50
N LEU A 122 -12.23 4.22 3.89
CA LEU A 122 -11.06 4.43 3.03
C LEU A 122 -9.75 4.08 3.75
N GLY A 123 -8.95 3.19 3.16
CA GLY A 123 -7.62 2.87 3.71
C GLY A 123 -7.72 2.15 5.05
N GLY A 124 -8.28 0.94 5.06
CA GLY A 124 -8.49 0.15 6.28
C GLY A 124 -7.24 0.13 7.17
N GLY A 125 -6.10 -0.21 6.58
CA GLY A 125 -4.81 -0.13 7.26
C GLY A 125 -4.24 1.29 7.29
N LEU A 126 -4.12 1.94 6.14
CA LEU A 126 -3.55 3.29 6.03
C LEU A 126 -4.24 4.15 4.98
N LEU A 127 -4.62 5.36 5.39
CA LEU A 127 -5.11 6.40 4.49
C LEU A 127 -4.06 7.51 4.31
N ILE A 128 -3.66 7.74 3.06
CA ILE A 128 -2.72 8.80 2.65
C ILE A 128 -3.47 9.84 1.84
N VAL A 129 -3.41 11.11 2.24
CA VAL A 129 -4.05 12.24 1.53
C VAL A 129 -3.09 13.42 1.45
N ASP A 130 -2.79 13.88 0.24
CA ASP A 130 -1.83 14.98 -0.04
C ASP A 130 -0.54 14.86 0.79
N SER A 131 0.00 13.65 0.88
CA SER A 131 1.10 13.26 1.78
C SER A 131 1.91 12.13 1.17
N SER A 132 3.20 12.05 1.53
CA SER A 132 4.16 11.12 0.92
C SER A 132 5.05 10.43 1.97
N PRO A 133 4.50 9.67 2.94
CA PRO A 133 5.31 8.93 3.91
C PRO A 133 6.18 7.85 3.24
N SER A 134 7.23 7.41 3.94
CA SER A 134 7.99 6.21 3.56
C SER A 134 7.66 5.04 4.47
N LEU A 135 7.51 3.86 3.87
CA LEU A 135 7.15 2.61 4.53
C LEU A 135 8.20 1.55 4.21
N PHE A 136 8.66 0.84 5.23
CA PHE A 136 9.67 -0.20 5.10
C PHE A 136 9.32 -1.43 5.94
N GLY A 137 9.18 -2.60 5.32
CA GLY A 137 8.93 -3.83 6.07
C GLY A 137 7.57 -3.87 6.78
N VAL A 138 6.57 -3.15 6.29
CA VAL A 138 5.22 -3.08 6.88
C VAL A 138 4.33 -4.14 6.27
N ARG A 139 3.54 -4.82 7.10
CA ARG A 139 2.58 -5.85 6.65
C ARG A 139 1.15 -5.37 6.90
N PHE A 140 0.40 -5.12 5.84
CA PHE A 140 -1.03 -4.82 5.89
C PHE A 140 -1.82 -6.13 5.77
N ILE A 141 -2.46 -6.57 6.84
CA ILE A 141 -3.09 -7.89 6.93
C ILE A 141 -4.58 -7.77 7.32
N GLY A 142 -5.48 -8.37 6.55
CA GLY A 142 -6.89 -8.48 6.95
C GLY A 142 -7.62 -7.13 7.08
N ASN A 143 -7.08 -6.05 6.52
CA ASN A 143 -7.72 -4.74 6.61
C ASN A 143 -8.87 -4.64 5.61
N THR A 144 -9.95 -4.02 6.03
CA THR A 144 -11.19 -3.87 5.28
C THR A 144 -11.52 -2.41 5.04
N ALA A 145 -11.94 -2.09 3.82
CA ALA A 145 -12.48 -0.79 3.46
C ALA A 145 -13.88 -0.92 2.82
N SER A 146 -14.86 -0.15 3.29
CA SER A 146 -16.23 -0.16 2.72
C SER A 146 -16.29 0.52 1.34
N VAL A 147 -15.25 1.26 0.96
CA VAL A 147 -15.16 1.95 -0.33
C VAL A 147 -13.87 1.58 -1.04
N PHE A 148 -12.72 2.07 -0.61
CA PHE A 148 -11.47 1.98 -1.38
C PHE A 148 -10.25 1.63 -0.52
N GLY A 149 -9.35 0.81 -1.07
CA GLY A 149 -8.04 0.56 -0.46
C GLY A 149 -8.18 -0.21 0.84
N GLY A 150 -8.40 -1.52 0.78
CA GLY A 150 -8.55 -2.36 1.98
C GLY A 150 -7.32 -2.25 2.87
N GLY A 151 -6.13 -2.50 2.30
CA GLY A 151 -4.86 -2.25 2.96
C GLY A 151 -4.53 -0.77 3.00
N VAL A 152 -4.35 -0.16 1.83
CA VAL A 152 -3.92 1.24 1.69
C VAL A 152 -4.76 2.00 0.67
N CYS A 153 -5.14 3.22 1.01
CA CYS A 153 -5.79 4.14 0.09
C CYS A 153 -4.98 5.43 -0.03
N ILE A 154 -4.65 5.82 -1.27
CA ILE A 154 -3.85 7.02 -1.57
C ILE A 154 -4.71 8.00 -2.37
N PHE A 155 -4.81 9.24 -1.90
CA PHE A 155 -5.50 10.33 -2.59
C PHE A 155 -4.68 11.62 -2.57
N GLY A 156 -5.00 12.53 -3.49
CA GLY A 156 -4.36 13.84 -3.59
C GLY A 156 -3.25 13.87 -4.62
N SER A 157 -3.12 15.00 -5.31
CA SER A 157 -2.19 15.18 -6.43
C SER A 157 -0.72 15.30 -6.01
N ALA A 158 -0.44 15.31 -4.71
CA ALA A 158 0.90 15.38 -4.13
C ALA A 158 1.22 14.15 -3.24
N SER A 159 0.61 13.01 -3.56
CA SER A 159 0.75 11.78 -2.79
C SER A 159 1.61 10.76 -3.53
N ASP A 160 2.92 10.84 -3.28
CA ASP A 160 3.95 9.98 -3.84
C ASP A 160 4.69 9.21 -2.73
N PRO A 161 3.97 8.42 -1.90
CA PRO A 161 4.60 7.62 -0.85
C PRO A 161 5.50 6.53 -1.43
N ARG A 162 6.39 6.01 -0.58
CA ARG A 162 7.30 4.92 -0.93
C ARG A 162 7.04 3.71 -0.06
N PHE A 163 6.86 2.56 -0.69
CA PHE A 163 6.74 1.27 -0.04
C PHE A 163 7.93 0.40 -0.45
N GLU A 164 8.66 -0.09 0.54
CA GLU A 164 9.79 -0.99 0.34
C GLU A 164 9.62 -2.23 1.21
N ALA A 165 9.74 -3.41 0.62
CA ALA A 165 9.59 -4.68 1.33
C ALA A 165 8.27 -4.77 2.14
N CYS A 166 7.17 -4.27 1.57
CA CYS A 166 5.87 -4.26 2.22
C CYS A 166 4.96 -5.37 1.67
N ASP A 167 4.18 -5.98 2.56
CA ASP A 167 3.23 -7.04 2.21
C ASP A 167 1.79 -6.54 2.36
N PHE A 168 0.93 -6.87 1.39
CA PHE A 168 -0.52 -6.61 1.41
C PHE A 168 -1.25 -7.94 1.30
N ILE A 169 -1.71 -8.45 2.44
CA ILE A 169 -2.22 -9.82 2.58
C ILE A 169 -3.67 -9.80 3.06
N ASP A 170 -4.54 -10.55 2.38
CA ASP A 170 -5.93 -10.78 2.80
C ASP A 170 -6.74 -9.50 3.08
N ASN A 171 -6.39 -8.38 2.43
CA ASN A 171 -7.12 -7.13 2.59
C ASN A 171 -8.33 -7.09 1.66
N ARG A 172 -9.38 -6.37 2.07
CA ARG A 172 -10.64 -6.30 1.35
C ARG A 172 -11.09 -4.86 1.10
N ALA A 173 -11.52 -4.56 -0.11
CA ALA A 173 -12.30 -3.34 -0.39
C ALA A 173 -13.64 -3.69 -1.01
N ASP A 174 -14.74 -3.12 -0.53
CA ASP A 174 -16.06 -3.44 -1.10
C ASP A 174 -16.23 -2.90 -2.54
N LEU A 175 -15.46 -1.89 -2.97
CA LEU A 175 -15.42 -1.45 -4.36
C LEU A 175 -14.12 -1.83 -5.06
N VAL A 176 -13.02 -1.12 -4.80
CA VAL A 176 -11.78 -1.31 -5.57
C VAL A 176 -10.51 -1.19 -4.73
N GLY A 177 -9.44 -1.85 -5.17
CA GLY A 177 -8.13 -1.79 -4.52
C GLY A 177 -8.12 -2.58 -3.21
N GLY A 178 -8.22 -3.91 -3.28
CA GLY A 178 -8.25 -4.77 -2.10
C GLY A 178 -6.99 -4.59 -1.25
N GLY A 179 -5.82 -4.76 -1.88
CA GLY A 179 -4.54 -4.39 -1.30
C GLY A 179 -4.36 -2.87 -1.27
N CYS A 180 -4.29 -2.25 -2.46
CA CYS A 180 -4.04 -0.81 -2.60
C CYS A 180 -4.98 -0.13 -3.58
N LEU A 181 -5.42 1.10 -3.26
CA LEU A 181 -5.89 2.06 -4.24
C LEU A 181 -4.88 3.20 -4.41
N ASN A 182 -4.48 3.45 -5.66
CA ASN A 182 -3.72 4.63 -6.07
C ASN A 182 -4.69 5.61 -6.74
N GLY A 183 -4.94 6.74 -6.09
CA GLY A 183 -5.87 7.77 -6.54
C GLY A 183 -5.35 8.59 -7.71
N THR A 184 -6.23 9.42 -8.28
CA THR A 184 -5.92 10.25 -9.45
C THR A 184 -4.66 11.10 -9.25
N ASN A 185 -3.75 11.06 -10.23
CA ASN A 185 -2.43 11.73 -10.23
C ASN A 185 -1.44 11.27 -9.15
N ALA A 186 -1.71 10.20 -8.41
CA ALA A 186 -0.75 9.66 -7.44
C ALA A 186 0.37 8.88 -8.16
N SER A 187 1.62 9.07 -7.75
CA SER A 187 2.79 8.36 -8.31
C SER A 187 3.58 7.63 -7.21
N PRO A 188 2.94 6.72 -6.44
CA PRO A 188 3.63 5.96 -5.41
C PRO A 188 4.69 5.03 -6.01
N ILE A 189 5.73 4.74 -5.23
CA ILE A 189 6.77 3.80 -5.60
C ILE A 189 6.63 2.56 -4.72
N TYR A 190 6.56 1.40 -5.37
CA TYR A 190 6.57 0.09 -4.72
C TYR A 190 7.85 -0.66 -5.13
N ARG A 191 8.62 -1.10 -4.14
CA ARG A 191 9.85 -1.87 -4.33
C ARG A 191 9.78 -3.13 -3.48
N ASP A 192 10.04 -4.27 -4.10
CA ASP A 192 10.11 -5.57 -3.43
C ASP A 192 8.84 -5.86 -2.59
N CYS A 193 7.68 -5.43 -3.09
CA CYS A 193 6.40 -5.55 -2.40
C CYS A 193 5.63 -6.78 -2.88
N PHE A 194 4.78 -7.31 -1.99
CA PHE A 194 4.00 -8.52 -2.25
C PHE A 194 2.51 -8.31 -1.99
N TRP A 195 1.66 -8.76 -2.90
CA TRP A 195 0.20 -8.78 -2.74
C TRP A 195 -0.30 -10.22 -2.84
N SER A 196 -1.10 -10.70 -1.88
CA SER A 196 -1.74 -12.02 -1.95
C SER A 196 -3.04 -12.09 -1.16
N GLY A 197 -3.99 -12.88 -1.65
CA GLY A 197 -5.26 -13.15 -0.96
C GLY A 197 -6.21 -11.94 -0.83
N ASN A 198 -5.87 -10.80 -1.44
CA ASN A 198 -6.69 -9.60 -1.35
C ASN A 198 -8.00 -9.79 -2.14
N THR A 199 -9.10 -9.19 -1.68
CA THR A 199 -10.43 -9.35 -2.27
C THR A 199 -11.10 -8.01 -2.53
N VAL A 200 -11.99 -7.96 -3.53
CA VAL A 200 -12.75 -6.77 -3.87
C VAL A 200 -14.18 -7.11 -4.26
N GLY A 201 -15.09 -6.13 -4.16
CA GLY A 201 -16.41 -6.25 -4.75
C GLY A 201 -16.47 -5.91 -6.24
N LEU A 202 -15.54 -5.08 -6.76
CA LEU A 202 -15.43 -4.72 -8.17
C LEU A 202 -14.07 -5.12 -8.77
N TYR A 203 -13.00 -4.32 -8.64
CA TYR A 203 -11.71 -4.59 -9.34
C TYR A 203 -10.46 -4.22 -8.55
N GLY A 204 -9.32 -4.73 -9.04
CA GLY A 204 -8.01 -4.47 -8.48
C GLY A 204 -7.87 -5.14 -7.12
N ARG A 205 -7.92 -6.48 -7.09
CA ARG A 205 -7.70 -7.26 -5.87
C ARG A 205 -6.38 -6.87 -5.23
N GLY A 206 -5.27 -6.94 -5.98
CA GLY A 206 -3.98 -6.43 -5.55
C GLY A 206 -3.95 -4.90 -5.54
N MET A 207 -4.18 -4.28 -6.69
CA MET A 207 -4.01 -2.84 -6.88
C MET A 207 -5.04 -2.26 -7.85
N TYR A 208 -5.63 -1.12 -7.51
CA TYR A 208 -6.45 -0.34 -8.42
C TYR A 208 -5.84 1.05 -8.65
N ASN A 209 -5.59 1.38 -9.91
CA ASN A 209 -5.02 2.64 -10.35
C ASN A 209 -6.10 3.50 -11.00
N GLN A 210 -6.37 4.66 -10.40
CA GLN A 210 -7.29 5.63 -10.98
C GLN A 210 -6.67 6.35 -12.19
N VAL A 211 -7.50 7.17 -12.84
CA VAL A 211 -7.09 8.00 -13.98
C VAL A 211 -5.83 8.78 -13.65
N ASP A 212 -4.84 8.73 -14.55
CA ASP A 212 -3.55 9.41 -14.44
C ASP A 212 -2.71 9.02 -13.20
N ALA A 213 -3.07 7.96 -12.47
CA ALA A 213 -2.18 7.36 -11.49
C ALA A 213 -1.04 6.64 -12.22
N THR A 214 0.20 6.89 -11.81
CA THR A 214 1.40 6.29 -12.41
C THR A 214 2.29 5.66 -11.36
N PRO A 215 1.83 4.60 -10.67
CA PRO A 215 2.68 3.89 -9.71
C PRO A 215 3.87 3.26 -10.43
N SER A 216 5.03 3.24 -9.75
CA SER A 216 6.25 2.59 -10.25
C SER A 216 6.52 1.34 -9.43
N LEU A 217 6.70 0.20 -10.11
CA LEU A 217 6.91 -1.10 -9.48
C LEU A 217 8.24 -1.70 -9.92
N VAL A 218 9.01 -2.22 -8.96
CA VAL A 218 10.23 -2.99 -9.19
C VAL A 218 10.34 -4.13 -8.20
N GLY A 219 10.71 -5.32 -8.68
CA GLY A 219 10.86 -6.51 -7.83
C GLY A 219 9.57 -6.94 -7.13
N CYS A 220 8.41 -6.48 -7.61
CA CYS A 220 7.12 -6.70 -6.96
C CYS A 220 6.47 -7.99 -7.45
N GLU A 221 5.73 -8.66 -6.56
CA GLU A 221 4.95 -9.85 -6.90
C GLU A 221 3.48 -9.63 -6.51
N VAL A 222 2.58 -9.87 -7.46
CA VAL A 222 1.14 -9.89 -7.22
C VAL A 222 0.66 -11.30 -7.46
N ASP A 223 0.37 -12.02 -6.39
CA ASP A 223 -0.11 -13.40 -6.42
C ASP A 223 -1.56 -13.43 -6.89
N GLY A 224 -1.72 -13.76 -8.16
CA GLY A 224 -3.00 -13.75 -8.85
C GLY A 224 -2.89 -13.09 -10.22
N CYS A 225 -3.87 -13.40 -11.06
CA CYS A 225 -4.00 -12.80 -12.38
C CYS A 225 -5.09 -11.74 -12.38
N CYS A 226 -4.97 -10.72 -13.23
CA CYS A 226 -5.96 -9.63 -13.32
C CYS A 226 -6.13 -8.81 -12.03
N ASP A 227 -5.08 -8.76 -11.20
CA ASP A 227 -5.13 -8.17 -9.86
C ASP A 227 -4.68 -6.71 -9.80
N VAL A 228 -3.98 -6.25 -10.84
CA VAL A 228 -3.64 -4.84 -11.05
C VAL A 228 -4.55 -4.29 -12.15
N VAL A 229 -5.44 -3.37 -11.77
CA VAL A 229 -6.48 -2.85 -12.67
C VAL A 229 -6.37 -1.32 -12.78
N PRO A 230 -6.37 -0.75 -14.00
CA PRO A 230 -6.34 -1.43 -15.30
C PRO A 230 -5.07 -2.29 -15.52
N PRO A 231 -5.12 -3.36 -16.32
CA PRO A 231 -3.91 -4.14 -16.63
C PRO A 231 -2.79 -3.26 -17.18
N GLY A 232 -1.57 -3.46 -16.68
CA GLY A 232 -0.38 -2.71 -17.11
C GLY A 232 -0.41 -1.20 -16.78
N SER A 233 -1.32 -0.74 -15.90
CA SER A 233 -1.44 0.68 -15.50
C SER A 233 -0.35 1.14 -14.52
N PHE A 234 0.89 0.72 -14.72
CA PHE A 234 2.03 1.05 -13.88
C PHE A 234 3.31 1.19 -14.71
N ILE A 235 4.31 1.88 -14.16
CA ILE A 235 5.65 1.95 -14.71
C ILE A 235 6.41 0.70 -14.23
N ASP A 236 6.70 -0.21 -15.16
CA ASP A 236 7.52 -1.39 -14.91
C ASP A 236 9.01 -1.03 -14.91
N GLU A 237 9.61 -1.01 -13.72
CA GLU A 237 11.04 -0.79 -13.51
C GLU A 237 11.84 -2.12 -13.43
N GLY A 238 11.19 -3.25 -13.74
CA GLY A 238 11.81 -4.56 -13.87
C GLY A 238 11.60 -5.52 -12.70
N GLU A 239 11.90 -6.79 -12.93
CA GLU A 239 11.85 -7.88 -11.94
C GLU A 239 10.47 -8.12 -11.31
N ASN A 240 9.40 -7.59 -11.92
CA ASN A 240 8.03 -7.79 -11.45
C ASN A 240 7.47 -9.16 -11.89
N LEU A 241 6.76 -9.82 -10.99
CA LEU A 241 5.99 -11.04 -11.21
C LEU A 241 4.50 -10.71 -11.09
N ILE A 242 3.91 -10.21 -12.18
CA ILE A 242 2.52 -9.73 -12.21
C ILE A 242 1.83 -10.31 -13.44
N ASP A 243 0.84 -11.16 -13.21
CA ASP A 243 0.03 -11.73 -14.28
C ASP A 243 -1.09 -10.75 -14.65
N ALA A 244 -0.92 -10.06 -15.77
CA ALA A 244 -1.91 -9.10 -16.26
C ALA A 244 -3.28 -9.75 -16.59
N TYR A 245 -3.29 -11.04 -16.94
CA TYR A 245 -4.49 -11.76 -17.40
C TYR A 245 -4.52 -13.20 -16.87
N CYS A 246 -5.73 -13.73 -16.68
CA CYS A 246 -5.92 -15.09 -16.19
C CYS A 246 -5.79 -16.15 -17.29
N GLY A 247 -5.05 -17.22 -17.00
CA GLY A 247 -4.96 -18.38 -17.87
C GLY A 247 -6.32 -19.05 -18.04
N GLY A 248 -6.82 -19.12 -19.28
CA GLY A 248 -8.15 -19.65 -19.60
C GLY A 248 -9.18 -18.58 -19.97
N CYS A 249 -8.88 -17.30 -19.73
CA CYS A 249 -9.75 -16.18 -20.08
C CYS A 249 -8.95 -14.95 -20.52
N ARG A 250 -8.01 -15.16 -21.45
CA ARG A 250 -7.07 -14.13 -21.90
C ARG A 250 -7.79 -12.92 -22.52
N ALA A 251 -8.98 -13.13 -23.08
CA ALA A 251 -9.76 -12.07 -23.71
C ALA A 251 -10.59 -11.23 -22.72
N ASP A 252 -10.52 -11.48 -21.40
CA ASP A 252 -11.07 -10.58 -20.36
C ASP A 252 -10.04 -9.47 -20.11
N PHE A 253 -10.09 -8.43 -20.94
CA PHE A 253 -9.10 -7.35 -20.94
C PHE A 253 -9.37 -6.31 -19.86
N ASN A 254 -10.61 -6.24 -19.36
CA ASN A 254 -10.98 -5.31 -18.30
C ASN A 254 -11.03 -5.97 -16.91
N CYS A 255 -10.68 -7.27 -16.82
CA CYS A 255 -10.61 -8.04 -15.58
C CYS A 255 -11.94 -8.11 -14.82
N TYR A 256 -13.04 -8.26 -15.55
CA TYR A 256 -14.40 -8.24 -14.99
C TYR A 256 -14.99 -9.63 -14.74
N GLY A 257 -14.17 -10.68 -14.84
CA GLY A 257 -14.57 -12.06 -14.58
C GLY A 257 -15.30 -12.72 -15.74
N GLY A 258 -15.21 -12.15 -16.94
CA GLY A 258 -15.85 -12.67 -18.14
C GLY A 258 -15.50 -11.89 -19.40
N VAL A 259 -15.56 -12.55 -20.55
CA VAL A 259 -15.37 -11.94 -21.86
C VAL A 259 -16.71 -11.50 -22.43
N GLY A 260 -16.84 -10.21 -22.71
CA GLY A 260 -18.06 -9.63 -23.23
C GLY A 260 -17.87 -8.44 -24.16
N SER A 261 -18.92 -7.62 -24.27
CA SER A 261 -18.93 -6.47 -25.18
C SER A 261 -17.93 -5.38 -24.80
N ALA A 262 -17.57 -5.29 -23.53
CA ALA A 262 -16.55 -4.34 -23.07
C ALA A 262 -15.18 -4.75 -23.62
N ASP A 263 -14.82 -6.03 -23.54
CA ASP A 263 -13.58 -6.58 -24.08
C ASP A 263 -13.53 -6.46 -25.59
N LEU A 264 -14.64 -6.74 -26.26
CA LEU A 264 -14.73 -6.50 -27.71
C LEU A 264 -14.51 -5.03 -28.05
N GLY A 265 -15.05 -4.10 -27.26
CA GLY A 265 -14.81 -2.68 -27.42
C GLY A 265 -13.34 -2.31 -27.27
N LEU A 266 -12.65 -2.88 -26.29
CA LEU A 266 -11.21 -2.67 -26.07
C LEU A 266 -10.38 -3.23 -27.24
N LEU A 267 -10.68 -4.44 -27.70
CA LEU A 267 -10.04 -5.05 -28.87
C LEU A 267 -10.22 -4.19 -30.13
N LEU A 268 -11.45 -3.72 -30.38
CA LEU A 268 -11.73 -2.84 -31.52
C LEU A 268 -11.03 -1.48 -31.39
N GLY A 269 -10.79 -1.00 -30.17
CA GLY A 269 -9.98 0.19 -29.93
C GLY A 269 -8.52 0.02 -30.34
N ALA A 270 -7.99 -1.20 -30.25
CA ALA A 270 -6.63 -1.56 -30.65
C ALA A 270 -6.52 -2.03 -32.11
N TRP A 271 -7.59 -1.93 -32.91
CA TRP A 271 -7.65 -2.48 -34.27
C TRP A 271 -6.53 -1.99 -35.18
N GLY A 272 -5.84 -2.93 -35.84
CA GLY A 272 -4.70 -2.70 -36.72
C GLY A 272 -3.39 -2.36 -36.01
N SER A 273 -3.38 -2.40 -34.67
CA SER A 273 -2.14 -2.27 -33.88
C SER A 273 -1.37 -3.58 -33.82
N THR A 274 -0.19 -3.53 -33.22
CA THR A 274 0.69 -4.69 -32.95
C THR A 274 0.79 -4.94 -31.45
N ASP A 275 -0.21 -4.51 -30.67
CA ASP A 275 -0.20 -4.63 -29.22
C ASP A 275 -0.42 -6.11 -28.82
N PRO A 276 0.58 -6.77 -28.19
CA PRO A 276 0.49 -8.19 -27.84
C PRO A 276 -0.60 -8.50 -26.80
N VAL A 277 -1.14 -7.50 -26.11
CA VAL A 277 -2.30 -7.67 -25.24
C VAL A 277 -3.53 -8.10 -26.04
N TYR A 278 -3.81 -7.39 -27.13
CA TYR A 278 -5.04 -7.56 -27.93
C TYR A 278 -4.86 -8.52 -29.12
N ASP A 279 -3.61 -8.87 -29.46
CA ASP A 279 -3.24 -9.91 -30.43
C ASP A 279 -3.40 -11.30 -29.78
N LEU A 280 -4.64 -11.79 -29.79
CA LEU A 280 -5.08 -13.02 -29.15
C LEU A 280 -4.60 -14.27 -29.88
N ASP A 281 -4.42 -14.21 -31.20
CA ASP A 281 -3.95 -15.35 -31.99
C ASP A 281 -2.43 -15.34 -32.27
N GLY A 282 -1.75 -14.22 -31.97
CA GLY A 282 -0.31 -14.07 -32.05
C GLY A 282 0.21 -13.88 -33.47
N ASP A 283 -0.63 -13.45 -34.42
CA ASP A 283 -0.24 -13.23 -35.82
C ASP A 283 0.50 -11.91 -36.05
N GLY A 284 0.59 -11.07 -35.00
CA GLY A 284 1.30 -9.81 -34.99
C GLY A 284 0.45 -8.59 -35.36
N VAL A 285 -0.86 -8.74 -35.58
CA VAL A 285 -1.77 -7.61 -35.81
C VAL A 285 -3.14 -7.84 -35.19
N VAL A 286 -3.65 -6.83 -34.46
CA VAL A 286 -5.01 -6.87 -33.91
C VAL A 286 -6.03 -6.73 -35.04
N GLY A 287 -6.80 -7.77 -35.31
CA GLY A 287 -7.69 -7.84 -36.45
C GLY A 287 -8.85 -8.82 -36.29
N GLY A 288 -9.39 -9.24 -37.45
CA GLY A 288 -10.62 -10.02 -37.49
C GLY A 288 -10.48 -11.43 -36.92
N SER A 289 -9.28 -11.98 -36.96
CA SER A 289 -8.96 -13.27 -36.35
C SER A 289 -8.95 -13.18 -34.83
N ASP A 290 -8.50 -12.07 -34.24
CA ASP A 290 -8.60 -11.82 -32.80
C ASP A 290 -10.03 -11.66 -32.31
N ILE A 291 -10.93 -11.07 -33.11
CA ILE A 291 -12.37 -11.11 -32.78
C ILE A 291 -12.85 -12.56 -32.69
N GLY A 292 -12.41 -13.42 -33.61
CA GLY A 292 -12.72 -14.85 -33.55
C GLY A 292 -12.22 -15.50 -32.26
N ALA A 293 -10.98 -15.19 -31.85
CA ALA A 293 -10.37 -15.69 -30.61
C ALA A 293 -11.05 -15.14 -29.35
N LEU A 294 -11.52 -13.89 -29.37
CA LEU A 294 -12.29 -13.26 -28.29
C LEU A 294 -13.66 -13.92 -28.16
N VAL A 295 -14.40 -14.03 -29.26
CA VAL A 295 -15.74 -14.63 -29.26
C VAL A 295 -15.70 -16.10 -28.87
N ALA A 296 -14.60 -16.81 -29.14
CA ALA A 296 -14.40 -18.18 -28.67
C ALA A 296 -14.31 -18.30 -27.13
N GLN A 297 -13.98 -17.22 -26.44
CA GLN A 297 -13.91 -17.13 -24.98
C GLN A 297 -15.14 -16.42 -24.37
N TRP A 298 -16.16 -16.08 -25.16
CA TRP A 298 -17.30 -15.29 -24.72
C TRP A 298 -18.08 -15.95 -23.57
N GLY A 299 -18.31 -15.20 -22.50
CA GLY A 299 -18.96 -15.67 -21.28
C GLY A 299 -18.07 -15.56 -20.04
N ASP A 300 -18.51 -16.16 -18.94
CA ASP A 300 -17.80 -16.09 -17.66
C ASP A 300 -16.47 -16.86 -17.72
N CYS A 301 -15.46 -16.32 -17.05
CA CYS A 301 -14.17 -16.96 -16.86
C CYS A 301 -14.27 -17.97 -15.70
N SER A 302 -14.74 -19.20 -15.97
CA SER A 302 -14.88 -20.27 -14.97
C SER A 302 -13.73 -21.27 -14.95
#